data_AF-A0A521TIP5-F1
#
_entry.id   AF-A0A521TIP5-F1
#
_cell.length_a   1.000
_cell.length_b   1.000
_cell.length_c   1.000
_cell.angle_alpha   90.00
_cell.angle_beta   90.00
_cell.angle_gamma   90.00
#
_symmetry.space_group_name_H-M   'P 1'
#
loop_
_entity.id
_entity.type
_entity.pdbx_description
1 polymer ?
#
loop_
_entity_poly.entity_id
_entity_poly.type
_entity_poly.pdbx_seq_one_letter_code
_entity_poly.pdbx_strand_id
1 'polypeptide(L)'
;MRLQRVPRRRDDQTQAPTSAVAGPLAGRPQPRSGRRFREGEGNREQAIRALIALDAPRALPRRYAMTFPEAFVSLAVAVAAGLLLGTERQQNATTEGKKDFAGIRTFPMVSLLGALGALARPVAGMWLLVGLLAAVAAFVTVSHLRTSARDDIGISTEVACLLAFGLGALAGMRELMPDRDRFLLVGTTAAAALALLALKQPLHGFVRRLSVDDVYATTKFVVLALVILPVLPREAYGPFDAIVPFQIGKMIVLVAGVSFAGYVASRLIGSARGLLVSGLLGGLVSSTAVTLTYSGRGRDEPSIARLCAVAIIAACSTMFARLVVVVAIVDRPLLRSIAPPLAVTAAMGFVVAVVLYRRADAPSEEKPGAEPALRNPFELKQAVSFGLLYGVVLLVAKAAQHWAGSAGLYLSSVLAGLTDVDAITLSVVDMHRGGLPNATAATAIMLAALTNTVVKSGVAISVGGAAVGRPVALTLGAALAAGGAVLAVIA
;
A
#
# COMPACT_ATOMS: atom_id res chain seq x y z
N MET A 1 19.75 -33.78 -44.34
CA MET A 1 20.19 -35.16 -44.06
C MET A 1 19.20 -35.79 -43.08
N ARG A 2 18.79 -37.03 -43.35
CA ARG A 2 17.79 -37.92 -42.71
C ARG A 2 17.59 -37.77 -41.18
N LEU A 3 16.48 -38.15 -40.51
CA LEU A 3 15.10 -38.63 -40.77
C LEU A 3 14.44 -38.82 -39.36
N GLN A 4 13.18 -38.39 -39.18
CA GLN A 4 12.01 -39.10 -38.59
C GLN A 4 12.06 -39.71 -37.16
N ARG A 5 10.97 -39.88 -36.39
CA ARG A 5 9.53 -39.55 -36.47
C ARG A 5 8.91 -39.77 -35.07
N VAL A 6 7.96 -38.91 -34.74
CA VAL A 6 6.82 -39.04 -33.78
C VAL A 6 5.72 -39.89 -34.51
N PRO A 7 4.50 -40.29 -34.01
CA PRO A 7 3.83 -40.19 -32.69
C PRO A 7 2.91 -41.39 -32.21
N ARG A 8 2.36 -41.20 -30.99
CA ARG A 8 0.95 -41.35 -30.48
C ARG A 8 0.16 -42.69 -30.45
N ARG A 9 -0.43 -42.89 -29.24
CA ARG A 9 -1.82 -43.24 -28.83
C ARG A 9 -2.56 -44.38 -29.54
N ARG A 10 -3.16 -45.29 -28.74
CA ARG A 10 -4.57 -45.24 -28.30
C ARG A 10 -4.93 -46.44 -27.41
N ASP A 11 -5.81 -46.19 -26.43
CA ASP A 11 -6.67 -47.18 -25.77
C ASP A 11 -7.59 -47.84 -26.82
N ASP A 12 -7.90 -49.14 -26.68
CA ASP A 12 -9.24 -49.61 -26.28
C ASP A 12 -9.35 -51.16 -26.25
N GLN A 13 -10.17 -51.62 -25.31
CA GLN A 13 -11.11 -52.75 -25.42
C GLN A 13 -10.68 -54.25 -25.43
N THR A 14 -11.50 -54.96 -24.65
CA THR A 14 -12.14 -56.27 -24.89
C THR A 14 -11.46 -57.59 -24.49
N GLN A 15 -12.13 -58.21 -23.50
CA GLN A 15 -12.66 -59.59 -23.50
C GLN A 15 -11.69 -60.79 -23.36
N ALA A 16 -11.95 -61.53 -22.27
CA ALA A 16 -11.68 -62.95 -22.03
C ALA A 16 -12.28 -63.84 -23.18
N PRO A 17 -11.99 -65.16 -23.33
CA PRO A 17 -11.94 -66.16 -22.24
C PRO A 17 -11.02 -67.39 -22.49
N THR A 18 -11.26 -68.46 -21.71
CA THR A 18 -10.85 -69.87 -21.90
C THR A 18 -9.36 -70.20 -21.62
N SER A 19 -8.98 -71.30 -20.95
CA SER A 19 -9.61 -72.60 -20.72
C SER A 19 -8.84 -73.39 -19.64
N ALA A 20 -9.60 -74.19 -18.84
CA ALA A 20 -9.36 -75.59 -18.45
C ALA A 20 -8.04 -75.95 -17.70
N VAL A 21 -7.96 -76.88 -16.74
CA VAL A 21 -8.45 -78.26 -16.59
C VAL A 21 -8.25 -78.64 -15.10
N ALA A 22 -9.31 -78.97 -14.37
CA ALA A 22 -9.70 -80.29 -13.81
C ALA A 22 -8.96 -80.82 -12.57
N GLY A 23 -9.75 -81.32 -11.61
CA GLY A 23 -9.32 -82.13 -10.48
C GLY A 23 -10.34 -82.13 -9.33
N PRO A 24 -11.20 -83.15 -9.17
CA PRO A 24 -12.36 -83.13 -8.28
C PRO A 24 -12.06 -83.74 -6.90
N LEU A 25 -12.94 -83.52 -5.90
CA LEU A 25 -13.55 -84.60 -5.10
C LEU A 25 -14.57 -84.08 -4.06
N ALA A 26 -15.74 -84.71 -4.15
CA ALA A 26 -16.90 -84.81 -3.28
C ALA A 26 -16.78 -84.54 -1.77
N GLY A 27 -17.85 -83.95 -1.21
CA GLY A 27 -18.18 -84.02 0.22
C GLY A 27 -19.36 -83.12 0.60
N ARG A 28 -20.60 -83.60 0.47
CA ARG A 28 -21.82 -82.93 0.98
C ARG A 28 -22.08 -83.25 2.47
N PRO A 29 -22.90 -82.43 3.16
CA PRO A 29 -22.80 -82.19 4.60
C PRO A 29 -23.80 -83.01 5.43
N GLN A 30 -23.62 -83.04 6.75
CA GLN A 30 -24.74 -83.27 7.67
C GLN A 30 -24.70 -82.38 8.93
N PRO A 31 -25.90 -82.02 9.45
CA PRO A 31 -26.08 -81.00 10.49
C PRO A 31 -26.33 -81.63 11.87
N ARG A 32 -26.08 -80.87 12.95
CA ARG A 32 -26.70 -81.15 14.24
C ARG A 32 -27.34 -79.91 14.84
N SER A 33 -28.66 -80.04 14.90
CA SER A 33 -29.67 -79.32 15.64
C SER A 33 -29.33 -79.03 17.10
N GLY A 34 -29.79 -77.86 17.56
CA GLY A 34 -30.62 -77.79 18.77
C GLY A 34 -30.18 -76.77 19.81
N ARG A 35 -30.86 -75.60 19.85
CA ARG A 35 -31.71 -75.19 20.99
C ARG A 35 -32.36 -73.82 20.75
N ARG A 36 -33.69 -73.81 20.83
CA ARG A 36 -34.56 -72.65 20.95
C ARG A 36 -34.43 -72.01 22.35
N PHE A 37 -34.95 -70.79 22.43
CA PHE A 37 -35.32 -70.00 23.62
C PHE A 37 -34.26 -69.06 24.23
N ARG A 38 -34.09 -67.87 23.61
CA ARG A 38 -33.78 -66.60 24.30
C ARG A 38 -33.87 -65.36 23.37
N GLU A 39 -35.02 -65.13 22.71
CA GLU A 39 -35.17 -63.96 21.80
C GLU A 39 -36.20 -62.91 22.29
N GLY A 40 -36.82 -63.09 23.45
CA GLY A 40 -37.87 -62.17 23.95
C GLY A 40 -37.41 -61.04 24.88
N GLU A 41 -36.28 -61.18 25.57
CA GLU A 41 -35.85 -60.20 26.59
C GLU A 41 -34.99 -59.06 26.03
N GLY A 42 -34.15 -59.33 25.01
CA GLY A 42 -33.30 -58.32 24.40
C GLY A 42 -34.08 -57.20 23.69
N ASN A 43 -35.27 -57.52 23.16
CA ASN A 43 -36.08 -56.57 22.41
C ASN A 43 -36.83 -55.59 23.33
N ARG A 44 -37.19 -56.00 24.56
CA ARG A 44 -37.81 -55.12 25.56
C ARG A 44 -36.79 -54.16 26.19
N GLU A 45 -35.60 -54.64 26.52
CA GLU A 45 -34.54 -53.74 26.99
C GLU A 45 -34.11 -52.74 25.91
N GLN A 46 -34.05 -53.16 24.64
CA GLN A 46 -33.77 -52.26 23.52
C GLN A 46 -34.90 -51.25 23.31
N ALA A 47 -36.16 -51.66 23.41
CA ALA A 47 -37.30 -50.76 23.32
C ALA A 47 -37.35 -49.75 24.48
N ILE A 48 -37.06 -50.19 25.72
CA ILE A 48 -37.00 -49.31 26.89
C ILE A 48 -35.81 -48.34 26.77
N ARG A 49 -34.64 -48.81 26.31
CA ARG A 49 -33.50 -47.93 26.02
C ARG A 49 -33.80 -46.94 24.89
N ALA A 50 -34.56 -47.34 23.87
CA ALA A 50 -34.98 -46.46 22.79
C ALA A 50 -35.99 -45.41 23.26
N LEU A 51 -36.93 -45.78 24.16
CA LEU A 51 -37.88 -44.85 24.78
C LEU A 51 -37.19 -43.88 25.74
N ILE A 52 -36.24 -44.34 26.56
CA ILE A 52 -35.40 -43.47 27.42
C ILE A 52 -34.51 -42.54 26.58
N ALA A 53 -34.04 -43.00 25.41
CA ALA A 53 -33.26 -42.17 24.49
C ALA A 53 -34.10 -41.11 23.75
N LEU A 54 -35.42 -41.31 23.62
CA LEU A 54 -36.34 -40.35 23.01
C LEU A 54 -36.81 -39.27 23.99
N ASP A 55 -36.81 -39.56 25.30
CA ASP A 55 -37.25 -38.65 26.37
C ASP A 55 -36.09 -37.91 27.06
N ALA A 56 -34.85 -38.16 26.63
CA ALA A 56 -33.71 -37.37 27.06
C ALA A 56 -33.81 -35.96 26.45
N PRO A 57 -33.77 -34.87 27.24
CA PRO A 57 -33.76 -33.52 26.69
C PRO A 57 -32.60 -33.43 25.70
N ARG A 58 -32.91 -33.09 24.43
CA ARG A 58 -31.93 -32.96 23.35
C ARG A 58 -30.83 -32.00 23.82
N ALA A 59 -29.76 -32.56 24.37
CA ALA A 59 -28.60 -31.80 24.80
C ALA A 59 -28.06 -31.10 23.55
N LEU A 60 -28.14 -29.76 23.54
CA LEU A 60 -27.56 -28.96 22.48
C LEU A 60 -26.11 -29.43 22.28
N PRO A 61 -25.64 -29.67 21.04
CA PRO A 61 -24.29 -30.18 20.80
C PRO A 61 -23.29 -29.29 21.54
N ARG A 62 -22.30 -29.86 22.25
CA ARG A 62 -21.29 -29.14 23.06
C ARG A 62 -20.57 -27.99 22.33
N ARG A 63 -20.68 -27.91 20.99
CA ARG A 63 -20.19 -26.80 20.16
C ARG A 63 -21.01 -25.50 20.27
N TYR A 64 -22.22 -25.53 20.84
CA TYR A 64 -23.15 -24.39 20.88
C TYR A 64 -23.29 -23.72 22.25
N ALA A 65 -22.86 -24.37 23.33
CA ALA A 65 -22.96 -23.81 24.68
C ALA A 65 -21.71 -22.99 25.00
N MET A 66 -21.84 -21.65 25.00
CA MET A 66 -20.85 -20.79 25.65
C MET A 66 -20.77 -21.14 27.13
N THR A 67 -19.56 -21.26 27.66
CA THR A 67 -19.39 -21.38 29.10
C THR A 67 -19.82 -20.08 29.76
N PHE A 68 -20.26 -20.12 31.03
CA PHE A 68 -20.67 -18.91 31.75
C PHE A 68 -19.58 -17.81 31.75
N PRO A 69 -18.28 -18.13 31.92
CA PRO A 69 -17.20 -17.15 31.78
C PRO A 69 -17.10 -16.55 30.38
N GLU A 70 -17.24 -17.35 29.31
CA GLU A 70 -17.21 -16.85 27.92
C GLU A 70 -18.36 -15.92 27.61
N ALA A 71 -19.57 -16.25 28.08
CA ALA A 71 -20.75 -15.40 27.90
C ALA A 71 -20.58 -14.07 28.64
N PHE A 72 -20.05 -14.11 29.87
CA PHE A 72 -19.76 -12.92 30.65
C PHE A 72 -18.73 -12.01 29.95
N VAL A 73 -17.64 -12.58 29.45
CA VAL A 73 -16.63 -11.83 28.69
C VAL A 73 -17.22 -11.24 27.41
N SER A 74 -18.04 -12.01 26.69
CA SER A 74 -18.72 -11.54 25.47
C SER A 74 -19.62 -10.33 25.73
N LEU A 75 -20.38 -10.36 26.82
CA LEU A 75 -21.21 -9.23 27.25
C LEU A 75 -20.37 -8.04 27.70
N ALA A 76 -19.30 -8.27 28.45
CA ALA A 76 -18.38 -7.22 28.90
C ALA A 76 -17.70 -6.51 27.71
N VAL A 77 -17.24 -7.27 26.71
CA VAL A 77 -16.65 -6.73 25.47
C VAL A 77 -17.69 -5.95 24.66
N ALA A 78 -18.93 -6.45 24.55
CA ALA A 78 -20.01 -5.73 23.88
C ALA A 78 -20.32 -4.40 24.57
N VAL A 79 -20.40 -4.39 25.89
CA VAL A 79 -20.62 -3.17 26.69
C VAL A 79 -19.45 -2.21 26.52
N ALA A 80 -18.20 -2.69 26.57
CA ALA A 80 -17.02 -1.87 26.36
C ALA A 80 -17.00 -1.22 24.97
N ALA A 81 -17.31 -1.98 23.91
CA ALA A 81 -17.44 -1.45 22.55
C ALA A 81 -18.53 -0.37 22.45
N GLY A 82 -19.69 -0.60 23.07
CA GLY A 82 -20.77 0.38 23.13
C GLY A 82 -20.39 1.63 23.93
N LEU A 83 -19.64 1.48 25.03
CA LEU A 83 -19.16 2.61 25.83
C LEU A 83 -18.19 3.48 25.04
N LEU A 84 -17.25 2.87 24.32
CA LEU A 84 -16.30 3.57 23.46
C LEU A 84 -17.00 4.44 22.41
N LEU A 85 -18.05 3.92 21.76
CA LEU A 85 -18.83 4.71 20.81
C LEU A 85 -19.69 5.77 21.51
N GLY A 86 -20.29 5.43 22.66
CA GLY A 86 -21.18 6.31 23.39
C GLY A 86 -20.50 7.52 24.04
N THR A 87 -19.22 7.40 24.44
CA THR A 87 -18.45 8.52 25.02
C THR A 87 -18.21 9.62 24.00
N GLU A 88 -17.77 9.25 22.79
CA GLU A 88 -17.49 10.22 21.72
C GLU A 88 -18.79 10.89 21.23
N ARG A 89 -19.89 10.14 21.13
CA ARG A 89 -21.20 10.71 20.78
C ARG A 89 -21.68 11.73 21.82
N GLN A 90 -21.56 11.42 23.10
CA GLN A 90 -21.94 12.37 24.17
C GLN A 90 -21.04 13.61 24.20
N GLN A 91 -19.74 13.45 23.94
CA GLN A 91 -18.80 14.57 23.86
C GLN A 91 -19.13 15.50 22.69
N ASN A 92 -19.43 14.95 21.50
CA ASN A 92 -19.84 15.74 20.35
C ASN A 92 -21.16 16.47 20.57
N ALA A 93 -22.16 15.81 21.16
CA ALA A 93 -23.45 16.42 21.50
C ALA A 93 -23.27 17.64 22.41
N THR A 94 -22.42 17.50 23.44
CA THR A 94 -22.09 18.58 24.38
C THR A 94 -21.36 19.74 23.70
N THR A 95 -20.45 19.43 22.77
CA THR A 95 -19.64 20.42 22.04
C THR A 95 -20.46 21.18 21.00
N GLU A 96 -21.38 20.51 20.30
CA GLU A 96 -22.25 21.11 19.28
C GLU A 96 -23.50 21.78 19.89
N GLY A 97 -23.68 21.72 21.21
CA GLY A 97 -24.85 22.29 21.90
C GLY A 97 -26.18 21.61 21.55
N LYS A 98 -26.12 20.43 20.93
CA LYS A 98 -27.27 19.66 20.44
C LYS A 98 -27.65 18.58 21.46
N LYS A 99 -28.94 18.38 21.67
CA LYS A 99 -29.44 17.22 22.42
C LYS A 99 -29.41 15.99 21.50
N ASP A 100 -28.29 15.30 21.41
CA ASP A 100 -28.25 14.00 20.74
C ASP A 100 -29.08 12.97 21.52
N PHE A 101 -29.77 12.14 20.77
CA PHE A 101 -30.66 11.10 21.26
C PHE A 101 -29.94 9.92 21.93
N ALA A 102 -28.66 9.70 21.60
CA ALA A 102 -27.90 8.53 22.04
C ALA A 102 -26.51 8.92 22.55
N GLY A 103 -26.17 8.45 23.75
CA GLY A 103 -24.89 8.75 24.42
C GLY A 103 -24.35 7.56 25.21
N ILE A 104 -23.60 7.83 26.29
CA ILE A 104 -22.84 6.80 27.05
C ILE A 104 -23.70 5.69 27.66
N ARG A 105 -25.02 5.86 27.77
CA ARG A 105 -25.95 4.82 28.26
C ARG A 105 -26.60 4.04 27.12
N THR A 106 -27.00 4.75 26.05
CA THR A 106 -27.75 4.17 24.93
C THR A 106 -26.91 3.21 24.11
N PHE A 107 -25.68 3.59 23.76
CA PHE A 107 -24.80 2.75 22.93
C PHE A 107 -24.42 1.41 23.58
N PRO A 108 -24.05 1.37 24.88
CA PRO A 108 -23.86 0.09 25.58
C PRO A 108 -25.13 -0.74 25.69
N MET A 109 -26.30 -0.13 25.88
CA MET A 109 -27.57 -0.86 25.91
C MET A 109 -27.88 -1.51 24.56
N VAL A 110 -27.61 -0.80 23.46
CA VAL A 110 -27.82 -1.30 22.10
C VAL A 110 -26.82 -2.41 21.75
N SER A 111 -25.54 -2.28 22.11
CA SER A 111 -24.56 -3.36 21.92
C SER A 111 -24.87 -4.57 22.81
N LEU A 112 -25.32 -4.35 24.05
CA LEU A 112 -25.77 -5.42 24.93
C LEU A 112 -26.96 -6.17 24.33
N LEU A 113 -27.92 -5.45 23.74
CA LEU A 113 -29.07 -6.05 23.05
C LEU A 113 -28.64 -6.95 21.88
N GLY A 114 -27.66 -6.49 21.09
CA GLY A 114 -27.06 -7.29 20.02
C GLY A 114 -26.39 -8.56 20.54
N ALA A 115 -25.60 -8.45 21.61
CA ALA A 115 -24.91 -9.58 22.23
C ALA A 115 -25.89 -10.61 22.82
N LEU A 116 -26.95 -10.15 23.49
CA LEU A 116 -28.01 -11.01 24.02
C LEU A 116 -28.79 -11.69 22.89
N GLY A 117 -29.10 -10.97 21.82
CA GLY A 117 -29.74 -11.55 20.64
C GLY A 117 -28.90 -12.65 19.99
N ALA A 118 -27.58 -12.45 19.91
CA ALA A 118 -26.66 -13.44 19.38
C ALA A 118 -26.50 -14.66 20.30
N LEU A 119 -26.47 -14.45 21.62
CA LEU A 119 -26.44 -15.51 22.64
C LEU A 119 -27.73 -16.35 22.65
N ALA A 120 -28.89 -15.71 22.44
CA ALA A 120 -30.19 -16.39 22.41
C ALA A 120 -30.46 -17.12 21.09
N ARG A 121 -29.69 -16.85 20.03
CA ARG A 121 -29.85 -17.42 18.68
C ARG A 121 -29.96 -18.95 18.64
N PRO A 122 -29.18 -19.75 19.40
CA PRO A 122 -29.28 -21.21 19.35
C PRO A 122 -30.63 -21.75 19.82
N VAL A 123 -31.36 -20.99 20.64
CA VAL A 123 -32.66 -21.40 21.23
C VAL A 123 -33.83 -20.72 20.52
N ALA A 124 -33.73 -19.41 20.28
CA ALA A 124 -34.80 -18.59 19.71
C ALA A 124 -34.75 -18.46 18.17
N GLY A 125 -33.68 -18.96 17.54
CA GLY A 125 -33.46 -18.88 16.10
C GLY A 125 -32.90 -17.54 15.61
N MET A 126 -32.49 -17.50 14.34
CA MET A 126 -31.90 -16.31 13.69
C MET A 126 -32.88 -15.13 13.62
N TRP A 127 -34.18 -15.42 13.53
CA TRP A 127 -35.23 -14.40 13.39
C TRP A 127 -35.34 -13.47 14.60
N LEU A 128 -34.99 -13.93 15.81
CA LEU A 128 -34.93 -13.05 16.98
C LEU A 128 -33.89 -11.94 16.78
N LEU A 129 -32.68 -12.28 16.33
CA LEU A 129 -31.62 -11.31 16.10
C LEU A 129 -31.99 -10.32 15.00
N VAL A 130 -32.59 -10.82 13.90
CA VAL A 130 -33.09 -9.97 12.81
C VAL A 130 -34.22 -9.05 13.30
N GLY A 131 -35.13 -9.56 14.13
CA GLY A 131 -36.20 -8.77 14.74
C GLY A 131 -35.67 -7.68 15.69
N LEU A 132 -34.67 -8.00 16.50
CA LEU A 132 -34.00 -7.03 17.37
C LEU A 132 -33.27 -5.95 16.55
N LEU A 133 -32.57 -6.33 15.48
CA LEU A 133 -31.95 -5.37 14.56
C LEU A 133 -33.00 -4.46 13.91
N ALA A 134 -34.12 -5.04 13.44
CA ALA A 134 -35.22 -4.28 12.85
C ALA A 134 -35.86 -3.32 13.87
N ALA A 135 -36.00 -3.72 15.13
CA ALA A 135 -36.51 -2.86 16.20
C ALA A 135 -35.54 -1.70 16.49
N VAL A 136 -34.23 -1.97 16.56
CA VAL A 136 -33.21 -0.92 16.72
C VAL A 136 -33.22 0.03 15.52
N ALA A 137 -33.26 -0.51 14.29
CA ALA A 137 -33.34 0.29 13.08
C ALA A 137 -34.60 1.17 13.06
N ALA A 138 -35.77 0.61 13.40
CA ALA A 138 -37.01 1.37 13.49
C ALA A 138 -36.93 2.49 14.55
N PHE A 139 -36.37 2.20 15.73
CA PHE A 139 -36.17 3.20 16.79
C PHE A 139 -35.23 4.32 16.35
N VAL A 140 -34.13 3.96 15.67
CA VAL A 140 -33.16 4.90 15.09
C VAL A 140 -33.81 5.75 14.00
N THR A 141 -34.62 5.16 13.10
CA THR A 141 -35.35 5.88 12.05
C THR A 141 -36.38 6.83 12.65
N VAL A 142 -37.17 6.41 13.63
CA VAL A 142 -38.15 7.27 14.31
C VAL A 142 -37.45 8.42 15.03
N SER A 143 -36.33 8.14 15.69
CA SER A 143 -35.49 9.17 16.30
C SER A 143 -34.99 10.17 15.27
N HIS A 144 -34.43 9.68 14.15
CA HIS A 144 -33.92 10.53 13.08
C HIS A 144 -35.03 11.43 12.51
N LEU A 145 -36.18 10.86 12.14
CA LEU A 145 -37.32 11.62 11.60
C LEU A 145 -37.82 12.72 12.56
N ARG A 146 -37.86 12.43 13.86
CA ARG A 146 -38.28 13.41 14.88
C ARG A 146 -37.27 14.53 15.09
N THR A 147 -36.01 14.25 14.83
CA THR A 147 -34.86 15.12 15.15
C THR A 147 -34.45 15.95 13.93
N SER A 148 -34.44 15.35 12.73
CA SER A 148 -34.24 16.03 11.43
C SER A 148 -35.34 17.02 11.09
N ALA A 149 -36.54 16.87 11.67
CA ALA A 149 -37.61 17.86 11.55
C ALA A 149 -37.30 19.19 12.28
N ARG A 150 -36.24 19.25 13.10
CA ARG A 150 -35.90 20.42 13.91
C ARG A 150 -34.53 21.03 13.61
N ASP A 151 -33.58 20.27 13.07
CA ASP A 151 -32.27 20.77 12.64
C ASP A 151 -31.62 19.79 11.63
N ASP A 152 -30.77 20.31 10.73
CA ASP A 152 -29.94 19.52 9.81
C ASP A 152 -28.94 18.65 10.61
N ILE A 153 -29.36 17.43 10.95
CA ILE A 153 -28.63 16.50 11.81
C ILE A 153 -28.06 15.37 10.96
N GLY A 154 -26.74 15.18 11.06
CA GLY A 154 -26.02 14.20 10.25
C GLY A 154 -26.27 12.76 10.68
N ILE A 155 -26.45 11.87 9.70
CA ILE A 155 -26.79 10.44 9.81
C ILE A 155 -25.74 9.58 10.57
N SER A 156 -24.62 10.19 10.97
CA SER A 156 -23.49 9.47 11.60
C SER A 156 -23.83 8.82 12.94
N THR A 157 -24.77 9.38 13.71
CA THR A 157 -25.14 8.86 15.03
C THR A 157 -26.04 7.64 14.89
N GLU A 158 -26.92 7.63 13.90
CA GLU A 158 -27.78 6.53 13.52
C GLU A 158 -26.95 5.33 13.04
N VAL A 159 -25.98 5.57 12.14
CA VAL A 159 -25.06 4.55 11.65
C VAL A 159 -24.21 3.98 12.78
N ALA A 160 -23.70 4.83 13.69
CA ALA A 160 -22.94 4.37 14.84
C ALA A 160 -23.79 3.49 15.77
N CYS A 161 -25.08 3.79 15.94
CA CYS A 161 -26.00 3.00 16.77
C CYS A 161 -26.21 1.59 16.18
N LEU A 162 -26.43 1.49 14.86
CA LEU A 162 -26.51 0.21 14.16
C LEU A 162 -25.19 -0.55 14.23
N LEU A 163 -24.06 0.14 14.13
CA LEU A 163 -22.73 -0.45 14.30
C LEU A 163 -22.55 -1.01 15.71
N ALA A 164 -22.98 -0.30 16.75
CA ALA A 164 -22.91 -0.77 18.14
C ALA A 164 -23.70 -2.06 18.35
N PHE A 165 -24.90 -2.16 17.77
CA PHE A 165 -25.67 -3.41 17.76
C PHE A 165 -24.90 -4.54 17.07
N GLY A 166 -24.35 -4.27 15.89
CA GLY A 166 -23.57 -5.25 15.12
C GLY A 166 -22.33 -5.75 15.85
N LEU A 167 -21.58 -4.85 16.50
CA LEU A 167 -20.41 -5.19 17.33
C LEU A 167 -20.79 -6.03 18.54
N GLY A 168 -21.93 -5.72 19.18
CA GLY A 168 -22.48 -6.54 20.25
C GLY A 168 -22.88 -7.94 19.78
N ALA A 169 -23.60 -8.02 18.66
CA ALA A 169 -23.99 -9.30 18.06
C ALA A 169 -22.75 -10.13 17.69
N LEU A 170 -21.74 -9.52 17.09
CA LEU A 170 -20.46 -10.16 16.77
C LEU A 170 -19.76 -10.69 18.04
N ALA A 171 -19.77 -9.91 19.12
CA ALA A 171 -19.23 -10.35 20.41
C ALA A 171 -19.98 -11.57 20.99
N GLY A 172 -21.26 -11.75 20.66
CA GLY A 172 -22.07 -12.92 21.08
C GLY A 172 -22.02 -14.12 20.13
N MET A 173 -21.50 -14.00 18.91
CA MET A 173 -21.47 -15.07 17.90
C MET A 173 -20.22 -15.96 18.01
N ARG A 174 -20.27 -17.00 18.86
CA ARG A 174 -19.13 -17.93 19.05
C ARG A 174 -18.82 -18.78 17.83
N GLU A 175 -19.81 -19.11 17.02
CA GLU A 175 -19.63 -20.02 15.87
C GLU A 175 -18.82 -19.43 14.71
N LEU A 176 -18.63 -18.10 14.70
CA LEU A 176 -18.02 -17.42 13.56
C LEU A 176 -16.49 -17.54 13.56
N MET A 177 -15.84 -17.40 14.72
CA MET A 177 -14.38 -17.33 14.87
C MET A 177 -13.94 -17.76 16.28
N PRO A 178 -12.66 -18.15 16.50
CA PRO A 178 -12.11 -18.37 17.83
C PRO A 178 -12.26 -17.15 18.74
N ASP A 179 -12.40 -17.36 20.05
CA ASP A 179 -12.71 -16.30 21.02
C ASP A 179 -11.72 -15.13 21.00
N ARG A 180 -10.42 -15.43 20.89
CA ARG A 180 -9.36 -14.40 20.83
C ARG A 180 -9.53 -13.49 19.62
N ASP A 181 -9.70 -14.07 18.44
CA ASP A 181 -9.80 -13.31 17.20
C ASP A 181 -11.11 -12.51 17.14
N ARG A 182 -12.20 -13.08 17.68
CA ARG A 182 -13.50 -12.42 17.78
C ARG A 182 -13.44 -11.16 18.63
N PHE A 183 -12.89 -11.24 19.85
CA PHE A 183 -12.79 -10.06 20.73
C PHE A 183 -11.81 -9.02 20.19
N LEU A 184 -10.72 -9.45 19.55
CA LEU A 184 -9.81 -8.53 18.84
C LEU A 184 -10.51 -7.83 17.68
N LEU A 185 -11.32 -8.53 16.89
CA LEU A 185 -12.07 -7.94 15.79
C LEU A 185 -13.10 -6.90 16.29
N VAL A 186 -13.85 -7.24 17.35
CA VAL A 186 -14.80 -6.30 17.98
C VAL A 186 -14.06 -5.07 18.50
N GLY A 187 -12.96 -5.25 19.23
CA GLY A 187 -12.16 -4.16 19.80
C GLY A 187 -11.53 -3.27 18.72
N THR A 188 -10.90 -3.86 17.70
CA THR A 188 -10.27 -3.11 16.59
C THR A 188 -11.31 -2.38 15.75
N THR A 189 -12.46 -2.99 15.48
CA THR A 189 -13.55 -2.34 14.73
C THR A 189 -14.19 -1.21 15.55
N ALA A 190 -14.43 -1.41 16.85
CA ALA A 190 -14.91 -0.37 17.75
C ALA A 190 -13.93 0.81 17.84
N ALA A 191 -12.62 0.53 17.94
CA ALA A 191 -11.58 1.55 17.97
C ALA A 191 -11.46 2.29 16.63
N ALA A 192 -11.55 1.60 15.50
CA ALA A 192 -11.53 2.22 14.17
C ALA A 192 -12.76 3.11 13.95
N ALA A 193 -13.94 2.65 14.37
CA ALA A 193 -15.16 3.44 14.31
C ALA A 193 -15.08 4.68 15.21
N LEU A 194 -14.60 4.53 16.45
CA LEU A 194 -14.33 5.64 17.36
C LEU A 194 -13.37 6.65 16.73
N ALA A 195 -12.26 6.19 16.13
CA ALA A 195 -11.30 7.07 15.46
C ALA A 195 -11.95 7.84 14.29
N LEU A 196 -12.75 7.16 13.46
CA LEU A 196 -13.46 7.81 12.34
C LEU A 196 -14.44 8.88 12.84
N LEU A 197 -15.17 8.58 13.91
CA LEU A 197 -16.15 9.46 14.53
C LEU A 197 -15.47 10.68 15.17
N ALA A 198 -14.40 10.46 15.94
CA ALA A 198 -13.62 11.52 16.60
C ALA A 198 -12.92 12.45 15.58
N LEU A 199 -12.51 11.91 14.43
CA LEU A 199 -11.87 12.70 13.37
C LEU A 199 -12.87 13.51 12.53
N LYS A 200 -14.18 13.49 12.81
CA LYS A 200 -15.21 14.24 12.07
C LYS A 200 -14.86 15.72 11.88
N GLN A 201 -14.50 16.41 12.97
CA GLN A 201 -14.19 17.85 12.97
C GLN A 201 -12.91 18.17 12.16
N PRO A 202 -11.76 17.53 12.40
CA PRO A 202 -10.57 17.76 11.58
C PRO A 202 -10.76 17.35 10.12
N LEU A 203 -11.53 16.30 9.82
CA LEU A 203 -11.88 15.92 8.45
C LEU A 203 -12.74 16.99 7.77
N HIS A 204 -13.77 17.52 8.43
CA HIS A 204 -14.55 18.64 7.89
C HIS A 204 -13.71 19.90 7.71
N GLY A 205 -12.85 20.22 8.68
CA GLY A 205 -11.92 21.34 8.57
C GLY A 205 -10.95 21.17 7.41
N PHE A 206 -10.45 19.96 7.17
CA PHE A 206 -9.60 19.62 6.03
C PHE A 206 -10.36 19.75 4.71
N VAL A 207 -11.57 19.19 4.62
CA VAL A 207 -12.42 19.26 3.42
C VAL A 207 -12.81 20.71 3.10
N ARG A 208 -13.08 21.54 4.10
CA ARG A 208 -13.35 22.98 3.90
C ARG A 208 -12.13 23.77 3.40
N ARG A 209 -10.91 23.26 3.62
CA ARG A 209 -9.66 23.87 3.13
C ARG A 209 -9.27 23.41 1.73
N LEU A 210 -9.92 22.34 1.23
CA LEU A 210 -9.73 21.85 -0.13
C LEU A 210 -10.51 22.73 -1.10
N SER A 211 -9.81 23.25 -2.11
CA SER A 211 -10.44 23.92 -3.24
C SER A 211 -11.05 22.91 -4.21
N VAL A 212 -11.92 23.38 -5.11
CA VAL A 212 -12.44 22.56 -6.21
C VAL A 212 -11.29 22.06 -7.11
N ASP A 213 -10.25 22.89 -7.30
CA ASP A 213 -9.06 22.53 -8.06
C ASP A 213 -8.26 21.40 -7.37
N ASP A 214 -8.25 21.35 -6.04
CA ASP A 214 -7.58 20.27 -5.27
C ASP A 214 -8.27 18.93 -5.52
N VAL A 215 -9.60 18.93 -5.57
CA VAL A 215 -10.40 17.74 -5.86
C VAL A 215 -10.13 17.26 -7.29
N TYR A 216 -10.09 18.17 -8.27
CA TYR A 216 -9.75 17.82 -9.65
C TYR A 216 -8.31 17.30 -9.78
N ALA A 217 -7.33 17.93 -9.13
CA ALA A 217 -5.93 17.50 -9.13
C ALA A 217 -5.77 16.09 -8.53
N THR A 218 -6.40 15.86 -7.37
CA THR A 218 -6.40 14.57 -6.68
C THR A 218 -7.06 13.49 -7.53
N THR A 219 -8.22 13.80 -8.12
CA THR A 219 -8.95 12.86 -8.98
C THR A 219 -8.13 12.50 -10.22
N LYS A 220 -7.51 13.48 -10.89
CA LYS A 220 -6.64 13.22 -12.05
C LYS A 220 -5.45 12.34 -11.68
N PHE A 221 -4.82 12.56 -10.53
CA PHE A 221 -3.73 11.70 -10.05
C PHE A 221 -4.20 10.28 -9.77
N VAL A 222 -5.34 10.11 -9.08
CA VAL A 222 -5.92 8.81 -8.78
C VAL A 222 -6.27 8.06 -10.05
N VAL A 223 -6.90 8.72 -11.03
CA VAL A 223 -7.20 8.12 -12.34
C VAL A 223 -5.91 7.72 -13.05
N LEU A 224 -4.91 8.59 -13.09
CA LEU A 224 -3.63 8.29 -13.72
C LEU A 224 -2.93 7.08 -13.08
N ALA A 225 -2.85 7.05 -11.75
CA ALA A 225 -2.10 6.03 -11.01
C ALA A 225 -2.83 4.69 -10.87
N LEU A 226 -4.16 4.71 -10.64
CA LEU A 226 -4.95 3.50 -10.35
C LEU A 226 -5.77 2.99 -11.53
N VAL A 227 -5.98 3.80 -12.58
CA VAL A 227 -6.75 3.39 -13.76
C VAL A 227 -5.85 3.32 -14.99
N ILE A 228 -5.15 4.40 -15.34
CA ILE A 228 -4.35 4.46 -16.58
C ILE A 228 -3.09 3.59 -16.47
N LEU A 229 -2.30 3.74 -15.41
CA LEU A 229 -1.05 3.00 -15.24
C LEU A 229 -1.21 1.46 -15.32
N PRO A 230 -2.15 0.81 -14.61
CA PRO A 230 -2.29 -0.64 -14.67
C PRO A 230 -2.76 -1.16 -16.03
N VAL A 231 -3.41 -0.32 -16.85
CA VAL A 231 -3.88 -0.68 -18.20
C VAL A 231 -2.75 -0.63 -19.24
N LEU A 232 -1.64 0.05 -18.96
CA LEU A 232 -0.53 0.20 -19.91
C LEU A 232 0.17 -1.15 -20.20
N PRO A 233 0.46 -1.46 -21.48
CA PRO A 233 1.20 -2.66 -21.85
C PRO A 233 2.59 -2.75 -21.21
N ARG A 234 2.97 -3.95 -20.80
CA ARG A 234 4.27 -4.26 -20.18
C ARG A 234 5.34 -4.72 -21.17
N GLU A 235 4.93 -5.01 -22.40
CA GLU A 235 5.82 -5.44 -23.47
C GLU A 235 6.62 -4.26 -24.00
N ALA A 236 7.80 -4.56 -24.53
CA ALA A 236 8.64 -3.59 -25.21
C ALA A 236 8.23 -3.46 -26.68
N TYR A 237 8.28 -2.24 -27.20
CA TYR A 237 7.95 -1.92 -28.59
C TYR A 237 9.04 -1.02 -29.20
N GLY A 238 9.02 -0.92 -30.53
CA GLY A 238 9.86 0.01 -31.28
C GLY A 238 11.31 -0.48 -31.46
N PRO A 239 12.16 0.35 -32.08
CA PRO A 239 13.56 -0.01 -32.34
C PRO A 239 14.32 -0.33 -31.04
N PHE A 240 15.13 -1.39 -31.06
CA PHE A 240 15.92 -1.90 -29.93
C PHE A 240 15.10 -2.36 -28.71
N ASP A 241 13.80 -2.64 -28.86
CA ASP A 241 12.88 -2.99 -27.76
C ASP A 241 12.97 -1.98 -26.59
N ALA A 242 13.16 -0.70 -26.94
CA ALA A 242 13.46 0.33 -25.96
C ALA A 242 12.21 0.93 -25.31
N ILE A 243 11.08 0.93 -26.00
CA ILE A 243 9.88 1.65 -25.55
C ILE A 243 8.98 0.67 -24.79
N VAL A 244 9.00 0.76 -23.47
CA VAL A 244 8.06 0.01 -22.60
C VAL A 244 7.01 0.98 -22.05
N PRO A 245 5.76 0.98 -22.56
CA PRO A 245 4.73 1.94 -22.16
C PRO A 245 4.47 1.96 -20.65
N PHE A 246 4.48 0.79 -20.00
CA PHE A 246 4.34 0.70 -18.55
C PHE A 246 5.49 1.41 -17.80
N GLN A 247 6.73 1.34 -18.28
CA GLN A 247 7.85 2.04 -17.63
C GLN A 247 7.77 3.56 -17.80
N ILE A 248 7.41 4.01 -19.01
CA ILE A 248 7.16 5.43 -19.26
C ILE A 248 6.01 5.92 -18.39
N GLY A 249 4.90 5.17 -18.33
CA GLY A 249 3.75 5.45 -17.48
C GLY A 249 4.09 5.53 -15.99
N LYS A 250 4.91 4.61 -15.47
CA LYS A 250 5.42 4.69 -14.09
C LYS A 250 6.15 6.01 -13.87
N MET A 251 6.95 6.44 -14.83
CA MET A 251 7.70 7.69 -14.70
C MET A 251 6.79 8.92 -14.73
N ILE A 252 5.76 8.92 -15.58
CA ILE A 252 4.71 9.95 -15.60
C ILE A 252 4.02 10.01 -14.23
N VAL A 253 3.64 8.87 -13.65
CA VAL A 253 3.01 8.79 -12.32
C VAL A 253 3.95 9.28 -11.21
N LEU A 254 5.25 8.96 -11.28
CA LEU A 254 6.23 9.44 -10.31
C LEU A 254 6.39 10.95 -10.36
N VAL A 255 6.55 11.53 -11.55
CA VAL A 255 6.65 12.98 -11.76
C VAL A 255 5.38 13.67 -11.25
N ALA A 256 4.22 13.15 -11.62
CA ALA A 256 2.93 13.66 -11.18
C ALA A 256 2.74 13.55 -9.66
N GLY A 257 3.19 12.44 -9.07
CA GLY A 257 3.13 12.18 -7.64
C GLY A 257 4.05 13.08 -6.82
N VAL A 258 5.29 13.33 -7.29
CA VAL A 258 6.21 14.30 -6.67
C VAL A 258 5.64 15.71 -6.75
N SER A 259 5.06 16.08 -7.90
CA SER A 259 4.38 17.38 -8.08
C SER A 259 3.21 17.54 -7.10
N PHE A 260 2.36 16.51 -6.98
CA PHE A 260 1.22 16.49 -6.07
C PHE A 260 1.67 16.51 -4.60
N ALA A 261 2.68 15.73 -4.22
CA ALA A 261 3.24 15.74 -2.88
C ALA A 261 3.85 17.12 -2.53
N GLY A 262 4.54 17.76 -3.48
CA GLY A 262 5.04 19.12 -3.33
C GLY A 262 3.93 20.15 -3.17
N TYR A 263 2.84 20.00 -3.92
CA TYR A 263 1.64 20.82 -3.75
C TYR A 263 1.03 20.67 -2.35
N VAL A 264 0.77 19.43 -1.90
CA VAL A 264 0.22 19.16 -0.57
C VAL A 264 1.16 19.68 0.53
N ALA A 265 2.46 19.43 0.41
CA ALA A 265 3.46 19.94 1.36
C ALA A 265 3.46 21.48 1.41
N SER A 266 3.40 22.15 0.26
CA SER A 266 3.33 23.61 0.20
C SER A 266 2.09 24.18 0.89
N ARG A 267 0.96 23.46 0.83
CA ARG A 267 -0.28 23.84 1.50
C ARG A 267 -0.24 23.64 3.02
N LEU A 268 0.51 22.65 3.51
CA LEU A 268 0.58 22.31 4.94
C LEU A 268 1.63 23.11 5.72
N ILE A 269 2.82 23.32 5.14
CA ILE A 269 3.98 23.89 5.84
C ILE A 269 4.57 25.15 5.16
N GLY A 270 3.87 25.70 4.17
CA GLY A 270 4.26 26.90 3.41
C GLY A 270 5.02 26.59 2.11
N SER A 271 4.96 27.50 1.14
CA SER A 271 5.50 27.31 -0.22
C SER A 271 6.99 26.97 -0.24
N ALA A 272 7.83 27.74 0.44
CA ALA A 272 9.27 27.54 0.44
C ALA A 272 9.70 26.22 1.11
N ARG A 273 9.15 25.91 2.29
CA ARG A 273 9.48 24.68 3.03
C ARG A 273 8.87 23.45 2.38
N GLY A 274 7.67 23.58 1.80
CA GLY A 274 6.98 22.51 1.09
C GLY A 274 7.77 22.00 -0.11
N LEU A 275 8.37 22.90 -0.91
CA LEU A 275 9.21 22.55 -2.05
C LEU A 275 10.48 21.78 -1.63
N LEU A 276 11.11 22.18 -0.52
CA LEU A 276 12.30 21.48 0.00
C LEU A 276 11.98 20.08 0.51
N VAL A 277 10.95 19.95 1.35
CA VAL A 277 10.58 18.67 1.97
C VAL A 277 10.18 17.67 0.90
N SER A 278 9.36 18.09 -0.06
CA SER A 278 8.97 17.23 -1.18
C SER A 278 10.12 16.95 -2.16
N GLY A 279 11.08 17.87 -2.32
CA GLY A 279 12.32 17.61 -3.06
C GLY A 279 13.19 16.54 -2.40
N LEU A 280 13.40 16.61 -1.08
CA LEU A 280 14.15 15.62 -0.33
C LEU A 280 13.45 14.25 -0.32
N LEU A 281 12.16 14.22 0.06
CA LEU A 281 11.38 12.98 0.10
C LEU A 281 11.20 12.37 -1.29
N GLY A 282 10.92 13.21 -2.29
CA GLY A 282 10.87 12.80 -3.68
C GLY A 282 12.23 12.31 -4.18
N GLY A 283 13.34 12.88 -3.70
CA GLY A 283 14.70 12.52 -4.07
C GLY A 283 15.11 11.13 -3.56
N LEU A 284 14.64 10.78 -2.36
CA LEU A 284 14.80 9.43 -1.78
C LEU A 284 14.14 8.36 -2.66
N VAL A 285 13.00 8.68 -3.28
CA VAL A 285 12.27 7.78 -4.17
C VAL A 285 12.86 7.83 -5.59
N SER A 286 12.88 9.01 -6.21
CA SER A 286 13.39 9.24 -7.56
C SER A 286 13.87 10.68 -7.75
N SER A 287 15.19 10.85 -7.66
CA SER A 287 15.84 12.13 -7.97
C SER A 287 15.60 12.58 -9.42
N THR A 288 15.41 11.66 -10.38
CA THR A 288 15.05 12.00 -11.77
C THR A 288 13.66 12.63 -11.87
N ALA A 289 12.67 12.10 -11.13
CA ALA A 289 11.32 12.65 -11.10
C ALA A 289 11.31 14.05 -10.49
N VAL A 290 12.11 14.26 -9.43
CA VAL A 290 12.31 15.58 -8.81
C VAL A 290 12.97 16.57 -9.78
N THR A 291 14.02 16.16 -10.49
CA THR A 291 14.68 17.00 -11.50
C THR A 291 13.69 17.45 -12.58
N LEU A 292 12.92 16.52 -13.17
CA LEU A 292 11.94 16.85 -14.21
C LEU A 292 10.87 17.80 -13.68
N THR A 293 10.28 17.48 -12.53
CA THR A 293 9.21 18.26 -11.88
C THR A 293 9.64 19.69 -11.59
N TYR A 294 10.74 19.88 -10.85
CA TYR A 294 11.16 21.22 -10.42
C TYR A 294 11.84 22.03 -11.52
N SER A 295 12.35 21.37 -12.57
CA SER A 295 12.81 22.09 -13.75
C SER A 295 11.64 22.75 -14.48
N GLY A 296 10.55 22.01 -14.72
CA GLY A 296 9.33 22.59 -15.33
C GLY A 296 8.77 23.71 -14.48
N ARG A 297 8.55 23.44 -13.19
CA ARG A 297 7.97 24.41 -12.26
C ARG A 297 8.80 25.69 -12.12
N GLY A 298 10.12 25.58 -12.02
CA GLY A 298 11.00 26.75 -11.94
C GLY A 298 11.08 27.58 -13.23
N ARG A 299 10.68 27.02 -14.38
CA ARG A 299 10.55 27.77 -15.63
C ARG A 299 9.23 28.53 -15.70
N ASP A 300 8.14 27.91 -15.27
CA ASP A 300 6.81 28.52 -15.31
C ASP A 300 6.65 29.60 -14.23
N GLU A 301 7.35 29.45 -13.11
CA GLU A 301 7.28 30.36 -11.97
C GLU A 301 8.68 30.88 -11.58
N PRO A 302 9.18 31.95 -12.25
CA PRO A 302 10.54 32.46 -12.04
C PRO A 302 10.85 32.90 -10.60
N SER A 303 9.83 33.31 -9.83
CA SER A 303 9.95 33.72 -8.42
C SER A 303 10.47 32.58 -7.51
N ILE A 304 10.15 31.32 -7.84
CA ILE A 304 10.58 30.14 -7.07
C ILE A 304 11.66 29.31 -7.76
N ALA A 305 12.20 29.77 -8.89
CA ALA A 305 13.21 29.07 -9.68
C ALA A 305 14.45 28.67 -8.85
N ARG A 306 14.89 29.57 -7.95
CA ARG A 306 16.04 29.30 -7.06
C ARG A 306 15.72 28.21 -6.04
N LEU A 307 14.51 28.19 -5.47
CA LEU A 307 14.05 27.14 -4.56
C LEU A 307 13.89 25.79 -5.27
N CYS A 308 13.43 25.80 -6.53
CA CYS A 308 13.40 24.62 -7.38
C CYS A 308 14.81 24.06 -7.63
N ALA A 309 15.79 24.91 -7.93
CA ALA A 309 17.18 24.48 -8.07
C ALA A 309 17.73 23.85 -6.78
N VAL A 310 17.43 24.44 -5.61
CA VAL A 310 17.80 23.89 -4.30
C VAL A 310 17.18 22.50 -4.10
N ALA A 311 15.88 22.34 -4.39
CA ALA A 311 15.20 21.05 -4.27
C ALA A 311 15.81 19.97 -5.17
N ILE A 312 16.20 20.32 -6.40
CA ILE A 312 16.89 19.42 -7.33
C ILE A 312 18.28 19.03 -6.79
N ILE A 313 19.08 20.00 -6.35
CA ILE A 313 20.42 19.74 -5.79
C ILE A 313 20.30 18.84 -4.56
N ALA A 314 19.35 19.12 -3.68
CA ALA A 314 19.09 18.31 -2.49
C ALA A 314 18.70 16.87 -2.86
N ALA A 315 17.79 16.69 -3.83
CA ALA A 315 17.42 15.36 -4.34
C ALA A 315 18.59 14.61 -4.96
N CYS A 316 19.41 15.25 -5.79
CA CYS A 316 20.61 14.62 -6.34
C CYS A 316 21.60 14.26 -5.23
N SER A 317 21.73 15.09 -4.19
CA SER A 317 22.59 14.81 -3.03
C SER A 317 22.11 13.59 -2.24
N THR A 318 20.78 13.42 -2.09
CA THR A 318 20.21 12.22 -1.45
C THR A 318 20.52 10.93 -2.22
N MET A 319 20.65 10.99 -3.54
CA MET A 319 21.04 9.82 -4.36
C MET A 319 22.45 9.34 -3.99
N PHE A 320 23.43 10.25 -3.92
CA PHE A 320 24.80 9.88 -3.54
C PHE A 320 24.87 9.33 -2.12
N ALA A 321 24.15 9.94 -1.18
CA ALA A 321 24.04 9.42 0.19
C ALA A 321 23.40 8.02 0.22
N ARG A 322 22.35 7.80 -0.58
CA ARG A 322 21.67 6.50 -0.72
C ARG A 322 22.61 5.43 -1.27
N LEU A 323 23.45 5.74 -2.25
CA LEU A 323 24.44 4.80 -2.79
C LEU A 323 25.45 4.35 -1.73
N VAL A 324 25.91 5.25 -0.85
CA VAL A 324 26.77 4.87 0.28
C VAL A 324 26.07 3.87 1.20
N VAL A 325 24.79 4.11 1.52
CA VAL A 325 24.00 3.21 2.36
C VAL A 325 23.80 1.85 1.70
N VAL A 326 23.47 1.82 0.40
CA VAL A 326 23.30 0.57 -0.36
C VAL A 326 24.59 -0.24 -0.35
N VAL A 327 25.73 0.38 -0.66
CA VAL A 327 27.02 -0.33 -0.63
C VAL A 327 27.37 -0.77 0.79
N ALA A 328 27.09 0.04 1.83
CA ALA A 328 27.38 -0.35 3.22
C ALA A 328 26.63 -1.60 3.67
N ILE A 329 25.40 -1.78 3.20
CA ILE A 329 24.56 -2.94 3.51
C ILE A 329 25.03 -4.17 2.73
N VAL A 330 25.39 -4.00 1.45
CA VAL A 330 25.68 -5.12 0.56
C VAL A 330 27.17 -5.51 0.62
N ASP A 331 28.11 -4.58 0.50
CA ASP A 331 29.54 -4.90 0.45
C ASP A 331 30.41 -3.96 1.30
N ARG A 332 30.72 -4.43 2.51
CA ARG A 332 31.58 -3.70 3.47
C ARG A 332 33.03 -3.52 2.99
N PRO A 333 33.69 -4.51 2.34
CA PRO A 333 35.01 -4.29 1.75
C PRO A 333 35.05 -3.14 0.73
N LEU A 334 34.08 -3.07 -0.19
CA LEU A 334 34.00 -2.02 -1.21
C LEU A 334 33.71 -0.64 -0.59
N LEU A 335 32.97 -0.61 0.53
CA LEU A 335 32.59 0.63 1.22
C LEU A 335 33.77 1.56 1.49
N ARG A 336 34.94 1.02 1.88
CA ARG A 336 36.12 1.86 2.19
C ARG A 336 36.63 2.64 0.98
N SER A 337 36.49 2.07 -0.22
CA SER A 337 36.95 2.70 -1.47
C SER A 337 35.92 3.65 -2.06
N ILE A 338 34.62 3.37 -1.91
CA ILE A 338 33.56 4.16 -2.57
C ILE A 338 32.83 5.15 -1.64
N ALA A 339 32.86 4.95 -0.33
CA ALA A 339 32.20 5.86 0.61
C ALA A 339 32.82 7.27 0.62
N PRO A 340 34.16 7.46 0.70
CA PRO A 340 34.73 8.80 0.71
C PRO A 340 34.35 9.65 -0.52
N PRO A 341 34.49 9.19 -1.78
CA PRO A 341 34.13 10.01 -2.93
C PRO A 341 32.63 10.34 -2.99
N LEU A 342 31.75 9.36 -2.72
CA LEU A 342 30.30 9.60 -2.71
C LEU A 342 29.85 10.51 -1.56
N ALA A 343 30.44 10.36 -0.37
CA ALA A 343 30.12 11.18 0.80
C ALA A 343 30.54 12.64 0.60
N VAL A 344 31.72 12.89 0.00
CA VAL A 344 32.16 14.24 -0.33
C VAL A 344 31.23 14.88 -1.37
N THR A 345 30.86 14.15 -2.42
CA THR A 345 29.89 14.63 -3.41
C THR A 345 28.53 14.95 -2.78
N ALA A 346 28.00 14.07 -1.92
CA ALA A 346 26.74 14.29 -1.21
C ALA A 346 26.81 15.51 -0.27
N ALA A 347 27.86 15.59 0.55
CA ALA A 347 28.05 16.66 1.52
C ALA A 347 28.18 18.02 0.83
N MET A 348 28.98 18.11 -0.24
CA MET A 348 29.12 19.35 -1.00
C MET A 348 27.78 19.78 -1.61
N GLY A 349 27.02 18.85 -2.19
CA GLY A 349 25.69 19.14 -2.73
C GLY A 349 24.72 19.65 -1.65
N PHE A 350 24.67 19.02 -0.48
CA PHE A 350 23.84 19.49 0.64
C PHE A 350 24.28 20.85 1.18
N VAL A 351 25.59 21.08 1.35
CA VAL A 351 26.12 22.37 1.83
C VAL A 351 25.73 23.48 0.86
N VAL A 352 25.93 23.28 -0.45
CA VAL A 352 25.56 24.28 -1.45
C VAL A 352 24.04 24.47 -1.50
N ALA A 353 23.24 23.41 -1.37
CA ALA A 353 21.78 23.51 -1.28
C ALA A 353 21.35 24.37 -0.09
N VAL A 354 21.95 24.18 1.10
CA VAL A 354 21.68 24.98 2.30
C VAL A 354 22.11 26.44 2.10
N VAL A 355 23.28 26.68 1.51
CA VAL A 355 23.76 28.05 1.22
C VAL A 355 22.84 28.76 0.23
N LEU A 356 22.46 28.10 -0.85
CA LEU A 356 21.53 28.64 -1.85
C LEU A 356 20.13 28.86 -1.28
N TYR A 357 19.67 28.00 -0.37
CA TYR A 357 18.41 28.19 0.34
C TYR A 357 18.43 29.42 1.23
N ARG A 358 19.50 29.61 2.01
CA ARG A 358 19.66 30.80 2.88
C ARG A 358 19.80 32.11 2.10
N ARG A 359 20.25 32.03 0.84
CA ARG A 359 20.36 33.16 -0.10
C ARG A 359 19.15 33.28 -1.02
N ALA A 360 18.18 32.38 -0.93
CA ALA A 360 16.92 32.56 -1.60
C ALA A 360 16.13 33.56 -0.78
N ASP A 361 15.73 34.67 -1.39
CA ASP A 361 14.77 35.57 -0.77
C ASP A 361 13.54 34.73 -0.43
N ALA A 362 13.08 34.82 0.82
CA ALA A 362 11.83 34.19 1.20
C ALA A 362 10.78 34.73 0.21
N PRO A 363 10.09 33.87 -0.57
CA PRO A 363 8.97 34.35 -1.37
C PRO A 363 8.06 35.08 -0.38
N SER A 364 7.76 36.35 -0.67
CA SER A 364 6.93 37.18 0.20
C SER A 364 5.76 36.32 0.65
N GLU A 365 5.60 36.13 1.96
CA GLU A 365 4.49 35.34 2.50
C GLU A 365 3.21 35.93 1.89
N GLU A 366 2.62 35.21 0.93
CA GLU A 366 1.33 35.59 0.40
C GLU A 366 0.39 35.64 1.59
N LYS A 367 -0.25 36.81 1.77
CA LYS A 367 -1.19 37.06 2.85
C LYS A 367 -2.13 35.87 2.99
N PRO A 368 -2.41 35.37 4.21
CA PRO A 368 -3.39 34.32 4.40
C PRO A 368 -4.74 34.80 3.87
N GLY A 369 -5.14 34.33 2.69
CA GLY A 369 -6.37 34.75 1.99
C GLY A 369 -6.19 35.25 0.55
N ALA A 370 -4.97 35.50 0.07
CA ALA A 370 -4.75 35.56 -1.37
C ALA A 370 -4.87 34.13 -1.90
N GLU A 371 -5.89 33.84 -2.72
CA GLU A 371 -5.88 32.61 -3.51
C GLU A 371 -4.60 32.65 -4.33
N PRO A 372 -3.63 31.74 -4.07
CA PRO A 372 -2.55 31.60 -5.02
C PRO A 372 -3.24 31.28 -6.33
N ALA A 373 -2.94 32.02 -7.38
CA ALA A 373 -3.17 31.55 -8.74
C ALA A 373 -2.21 30.37 -9.02
N LEU A 374 -2.20 29.36 -8.14
CA LEU A 374 -1.65 28.04 -8.37
C LEU A 374 -2.58 27.39 -9.38
N ARG A 375 -2.40 27.79 -10.65
CA ARG A 375 -2.84 27.04 -11.81
C ARG A 375 -2.59 25.57 -11.52
N ASN A 376 -3.68 24.79 -11.49
CA ASN A 376 -3.72 23.34 -11.29
C ASN A 376 -2.32 22.68 -11.36
N PRO A 377 -1.61 22.50 -10.22
CA PRO A 377 -0.22 22.04 -10.18
C PRO A 377 -0.06 20.58 -10.62
N PHE A 378 -1.18 19.91 -10.88
CA PHE A 378 -1.24 18.67 -11.65
C PHE A 378 -1.26 18.99 -13.15
N GLU A 379 -0.12 19.45 -13.67
CA GLU A 379 0.05 19.57 -15.12
C GLU A 379 0.31 18.18 -15.71
N LEU A 380 -0.78 17.42 -15.91
CA LEU A 380 -0.75 16.14 -16.63
C LEU A 380 0.03 16.27 -17.96
N LYS A 381 -0.07 17.44 -18.61
CA LYS A 381 0.70 17.80 -19.80
C LYS A 381 2.21 17.79 -19.56
N GLN A 382 2.69 18.34 -18.44
CA GLN A 382 4.10 18.29 -18.06
C GLN A 382 4.54 16.88 -17.74
N ALA A 383 3.76 16.15 -16.93
CA ALA A 383 4.06 14.77 -16.59
C ALA A 383 4.20 13.89 -17.83
N VAL A 384 3.29 14.03 -18.81
CA VAL A 384 3.34 13.31 -20.09
C VAL A 384 4.55 13.75 -20.93
N SER A 385 4.79 15.05 -21.06
CA SER A 385 5.98 15.58 -21.78
C SER A 385 7.29 15.04 -21.19
N PHE A 386 7.39 14.94 -19.86
CA PHE A 386 8.54 14.40 -19.17
C PHE A 386 8.66 12.87 -19.30
N GLY A 387 7.53 12.16 -19.31
CA GLY A 387 7.50 10.74 -19.67
C GLY A 387 8.03 10.49 -21.09
N LEU A 388 7.66 11.33 -22.05
CA LEU A 388 8.17 11.25 -23.42
C LEU A 388 9.68 11.52 -23.49
N LEU A 389 10.16 12.56 -22.81
CA LEU A 389 11.60 12.84 -22.71
C LEU A 389 12.36 11.65 -22.09
N TYR A 390 11.82 11.04 -21.04
CA TYR A 390 12.37 9.81 -20.46
C TYR A 390 12.40 8.65 -21.47
N GLY A 391 11.35 8.47 -22.27
CA GLY A 391 11.32 7.49 -23.36
C GLY A 391 12.41 7.73 -24.42
N VAL A 392 12.69 8.98 -24.77
CA VAL A 392 13.80 9.33 -25.68
C VAL A 392 15.15 8.98 -25.06
N VAL A 393 15.36 9.31 -23.79
CA VAL A 393 16.60 8.94 -23.07
C VAL A 393 16.77 7.43 -23.02
N LEU A 394 15.70 6.68 -22.76
CA LEU A 394 15.71 5.21 -22.76
C LEU A 394 16.05 4.64 -24.14
N LEU A 395 15.51 5.23 -25.20
CA LEU A 395 15.84 4.86 -26.58
C LEU A 395 17.33 5.09 -26.88
N VAL A 396 17.88 6.25 -26.50
CA VAL A 396 19.31 6.55 -26.69
C VAL A 396 20.17 5.56 -25.89
N ALA A 397 19.79 5.25 -24.65
CA ALA A 397 20.50 4.29 -23.81
C ALA A 397 20.51 2.88 -24.44
N LYS A 398 19.35 2.41 -24.93
CA LYS A 398 19.20 1.10 -25.59
C LYS A 398 19.92 1.02 -26.93
N ALA A 399 19.85 2.08 -27.73
CA ALA A 399 20.61 2.19 -28.96
C ALA A 399 22.11 2.07 -28.64
N ALA A 400 22.62 2.90 -27.74
CA ALA A 400 24.03 2.87 -27.36
C ALA A 400 24.46 1.51 -26.79
N GLN A 401 23.58 0.78 -26.09
CA GLN A 401 23.82 -0.61 -25.66
C GLN A 401 23.97 -1.59 -26.83
N HIS A 402 23.20 -1.43 -27.91
CA HIS A 402 23.27 -2.29 -29.09
C HIS A 402 24.59 -2.12 -29.86
N TRP A 403 25.10 -0.88 -30.00
CA TRP A 403 26.35 -0.60 -30.72
C TRP A 403 27.62 -0.83 -29.89
N ALA A 404 27.49 -0.82 -28.56
CA ALA A 404 28.59 -0.93 -27.60
C ALA A 404 29.27 -2.30 -27.51
N GLY A 405 28.60 -3.38 -27.92
CA GLY A 405 29.15 -4.75 -27.81
C GLY A 405 29.59 -5.15 -26.39
N SER A 406 30.56 -6.06 -26.28
CA SER A 406 31.01 -6.70 -25.02
C SER A 406 32.16 -5.98 -24.28
N ALA A 407 32.34 -4.66 -24.44
CA ALA A 407 33.26 -3.87 -23.62
C ALA A 407 32.66 -3.68 -22.20
N GLY A 408 32.79 -4.73 -21.38
CA GLY A 408 31.68 -5.23 -20.56
C GLY A 408 31.30 -4.56 -19.24
N LEU A 409 32.09 -3.62 -18.69
CA LEU A 409 31.78 -3.03 -17.37
C LEU A 409 31.66 -1.50 -17.36
N TYR A 410 32.65 -0.77 -17.87
CA TYR A 410 32.59 0.69 -17.84
C TYR A 410 31.55 1.24 -18.81
N LEU A 411 31.45 0.64 -20.00
CA LEU A 411 30.45 1.03 -20.99
C LEU A 411 29.03 0.67 -20.51
N SER A 412 28.84 -0.51 -19.91
CA SER A 412 27.57 -0.89 -19.29
C SER A 412 27.23 0.01 -18.10
N SER A 413 28.22 0.49 -17.36
CA SER A 413 28.01 1.44 -16.25
C SER A 413 27.58 2.82 -16.71
N VAL A 414 28.22 3.34 -17.76
CA VAL A 414 27.79 4.58 -18.43
C VAL A 414 26.35 4.41 -18.91
N LEU A 415 26.06 3.36 -19.69
CA LEU A 415 24.75 3.13 -20.29
C LEU A 415 23.63 2.94 -19.27
N ALA A 416 23.86 2.12 -18.24
CA ALA A 416 22.88 1.91 -17.17
C ALA A 416 22.67 3.19 -16.36
N GLY A 417 23.74 3.96 -16.12
CA GLY A 417 23.70 5.27 -15.46
C GLY A 417 22.79 6.30 -16.13
N LEU A 418 22.52 6.21 -17.45
CA LEU A 418 21.52 7.07 -18.11
C LEU A 418 20.10 6.86 -17.55
N THR A 419 19.80 5.64 -17.09
CA THR A 419 18.43 5.23 -16.74
C THR A 419 18.26 5.09 -15.23
N ASP A 420 19.15 4.34 -14.57
CA ASP A 420 19.09 4.09 -13.14
C ASP A 420 20.48 3.71 -12.59
N VAL A 421 20.98 4.47 -11.61
CA VAL A 421 22.28 4.22 -10.96
C VAL A 421 22.17 3.12 -9.91
N ASP A 422 20.97 2.88 -9.34
CA ASP A 422 20.81 1.91 -8.26
C ASP A 422 20.98 0.47 -8.79
N ALA A 423 20.37 0.16 -9.94
CA ALA A 423 20.43 -1.16 -10.56
C ALA A 423 21.87 -1.56 -10.96
N ILE A 424 22.62 -0.63 -11.55
CA ILE A 424 24.02 -0.89 -11.90
C ILE A 424 24.91 -0.98 -10.67
N THR A 425 24.65 -0.18 -9.63
CA THR A 425 25.42 -0.25 -8.38
C THR A 425 25.31 -1.64 -7.75
N LEU A 426 24.09 -2.20 -7.68
CA LEU A 426 23.90 -3.57 -7.19
C LEU A 426 24.61 -4.61 -8.06
N SER A 427 24.50 -4.48 -9.39
CA SER A 427 25.20 -5.38 -10.32
C SER A 427 26.72 -5.33 -10.15
N VAL A 428 27.31 -4.15 -9.99
CA VAL A 428 28.76 -3.98 -9.79
C VAL A 428 29.19 -4.53 -8.44
N VAL A 429 28.36 -4.37 -7.41
CA VAL A 429 28.62 -4.94 -6.08
C VAL A 429 28.61 -6.47 -6.12
N ASP A 430 27.67 -7.10 -6.83
CA ASP A 430 27.67 -8.56 -6.98
C ASP A 430 28.89 -9.06 -7.77
N MET A 431 29.33 -8.32 -8.79
CA MET A 431 30.57 -8.63 -9.51
C MET A 431 31.81 -8.48 -8.61
N HIS A 432 31.81 -7.50 -7.72
CA HIS A 432 32.86 -7.29 -6.71
C HIS A 432 32.96 -8.45 -5.72
N ARG A 433 31.83 -8.96 -5.22
CA ARG A 433 31.79 -10.20 -4.44
C ARG A 433 32.30 -11.42 -5.21
N GLY A 434 32.17 -11.40 -6.54
CA GLY A 434 32.71 -12.40 -7.47
C GLY A 434 34.20 -12.25 -7.79
N GLY A 435 34.91 -11.29 -7.17
CA GLY A 435 36.36 -11.09 -7.32
C GLY A 435 36.77 -9.86 -8.14
N LEU A 436 35.84 -8.98 -8.51
CA LEU A 436 36.19 -7.71 -9.17
C LEU A 436 37.00 -6.80 -8.21
N PRO A 437 38.11 -6.17 -8.63
CA PRO A 437 38.90 -5.31 -7.76
C PRO A 437 38.12 -4.08 -7.25
N ASN A 438 38.44 -3.63 -6.03
CA ASN A 438 37.84 -2.44 -5.39
C ASN A 438 37.87 -1.20 -6.29
N ALA A 439 39.02 -0.90 -6.90
CA ALA A 439 39.22 0.27 -7.74
C ALA A 439 38.34 0.25 -9.00
N THR A 440 38.20 -0.93 -9.62
CA THR A 440 37.36 -1.14 -10.81
C THR A 440 35.88 -0.96 -10.48
N ALA A 441 35.42 -1.56 -9.38
CA ALA A 441 34.04 -1.43 -8.91
C ALA A 441 33.70 0.02 -8.53
N ALA A 442 34.59 0.70 -7.80
CA ALA A 442 34.42 2.09 -7.42
C ALA A 442 34.36 3.03 -8.63
N THR A 443 35.24 2.81 -9.62
CA THR A 443 35.26 3.58 -10.87
C THR A 443 33.99 3.36 -11.69
N ALA A 444 33.51 2.12 -11.79
CA ALA A 444 32.26 1.79 -12.48
C ALA A 444 31.04 2.51 -11.87
N ILE A 445 30.91 2.49 -10.53
CA ILE A 445 29.84 3.18 -9.81
C ILE A 445 29.93 4.71 -10.00
N MET A 446 31.13 5.29 -9.89
CA MET A 446 31.31 6.73 -10.10
C MET A 446 31.04 7.15 -11.55
N LEU A 447 31.40 6.34 -12.54
CA LEU A 447 31.05 6.59 -13.94
C LEU A 447 29.53 6.57 -14.16
N ALA A 448 28.83 5.58 -13.59
CA ALA A 448 27.37 5.55 -13.64
C ALA A 448 26.73 6.79 -13.00
N ALA A 449 27.23 7.20 -11.83
CA ALA A 449 26.74 8.38 -11.12
C ALA A 449 27.04 9.69 -11.87
N LEU A 450 28.21 9.79 -12.51
CA LEU A 450 28.59 10.89 -13.40
C LEU A 450 27.61 11.00 -14.57
N THR A 451 27.40 9.91 -15.30
CA THR A 451 26.50 9.90 -16.46
C THR A 451 25.08 10.30 -16.07
N ASN A 452 24.56 9.77 -14.98
CA ASN A 452 23.23 10.13 -14.48
C ASN A 452 23.11 11.62 -14.13
N THR A 453 24.15 12.16 -13.51
CA THR A 453 24.19 13.57 -13.11
C THR A 453 24.32 14.51 -14.31
N VAL A 454 25.06 14.11 -15.34
CA VAL A 454 25.13 14.82 -16.62
C VAL A 454 23.76 14.86 -17.28
N VAL A 455 23.06 13.72 -17.33
CA VAL A 455 21.68 13.66 -17.86
C VAL A 455 20.77 14.60 -17.08
N LYS A 456 20.78 14.55 -15.75
CA LYS A 456 19.96 15.44 -14.90
C LYS A 456 20.30 16.92 -15.06
N SER A 457 21.58 17.25 -15.20
CA SER A 457 22.03 18.63 -15.46
C SER A 457 21.54 19.11 -16.83
N GLY A 458 21.61 18.24 -17.85
CA GLY A 458 21.05 18.50 -19.18
C GLY A 458 19.53 18.71 -19.15
N VAL A 459 18.81 17.88 -18.39
CA VAL A 459 17.36 18.06 -18.15
C VAL A 459 17.10 19.39 -17.45
N ALA A 460 17.85 19.73 -16.40
CA ALA A 460 17.65 20.98 -15.66
C ALA A 460 17.88 22.23 -16.52
N ILE A 461 18.86 22.18 -17.44
CA ILE A 461 19.14 23.27 -18.38
C ILE A 461 18.07 23.36 -19.47
N SER A 462 17.74 22.23 -20.12
CA SER A 462 16.81 22.20 -21.26
C SER A 462 15.36 22.49 -20.84
N VAL A 463 14.93 21.90 -19.73
CA VAL A 463 13.58 22.04 -19.21
C VAL A 463 13.46 23.32 -18.38
N GLY A 464 14.34 23.53 -17.40
CA GLY A 464 14.21 24.62 -16.42
C GLY A 464 14.83 25.96 -16.82
N GLY A 465 15.52 26.00 -17.96
CA GLY A 465 16.21 27.21 -18.43
C GLY A 465 17.40 27.60 -17.56
N ALA A 466 18.00 28.76 -17.85
CA ALA A 466 19.25 29.17 -17.22
C ALA A 466 19.12 29.44 -15.70
N ALA A 467 17.96 29.87 -15.23
CA ALA A 467 17.72 30.21 -13.82
C ALA A 467 17.75 28.99 -12.89
N VAL A 468 17.25 27.83 -13.36
CA VAL A 468 17.29 26.56 -12.63
C VAL A 468 18.52 25.75 -13.03
N GLY A 469 18.80 25.65 -14.32
CA GLY A 469 19.82 24.75 -14.87
C GLY A 469 21.26 25.12 -14.51
N ARG A 470 21.63 26.42 -14.53
CA ARG A 470 23.00 26.85 -14.17
C ARG A 470 23.39 26.48 -12.73
N PRO A 471 22.62 26.85 -11.68
CA PRO A 471 23.01 26.49 -10.31
C PRO A 471 23.05 24.98 -10.10
N VAL A 472 22.13 24.22 -10.72
CA VAL A 472 22.14 22.76 -10.65
C VAL A 472 23.41 22.19 -11.31
N ALA A 473 23.69 22.55 -12.55
CA ALA A 473 24.83 22.02 -13.30
C ALA A 473 26.18 22.39 -12.67
N LEU A 474 26.35 23.64 -12.22
CA LEU A 474 27.58 24.08 -11.55
C LEU A 474 27.80 23.36 -10.23
N THR A 475 26.75 23.23 -9.42
CA THR A 475 26.85 22.57 -8.11
C THR A 475 27.16 21.09 -8.27
N LEU A 476 26.40 20.38 -9.11
CA LEU A 476 26.57 18.95 -9.31
C LEU A 476 27.89 18.63 -10.03
N GLY A 477 28.30 19.45 -10.99
CA GLY A 477 29.60 19.34 -11.65
C GLY A 477 30.76 19.53 -10.67
N ALA A 478 30.72 20.56 -9.82
CA ALA A 478 31.74 20.79 -8.80
C ALA A 478 31.77 19.67 -7.74
N ALA A 479 30.61 19.19 -7.30
CA ALA A 479 30.50 18.10 -6.33
C ALA A 479 31.04 16.76 -6.88
N LEU A 480 30.79 16.47 -8.16
CA LEU A 480 31.35 15.30 -8.83
C LEU A 480 32.85 15.43 -9.06
N ALA A 481 33.35 16.61 -9.43
CA ALA A 481 34.78 16.85 -9.56
C ALA A 481 35.51 16.63 -8.23
N ALA A 482 34.95 17.11 -7.12
CA ALA A 482 35.48 16.87 -5.78
C ALA A 482 35.49 15.38 -5.42
N GLY A 483 34.39 14.65 -5.66
CA GLY A 483 34.32 13.21 -5.44
C GLY A 483 35.29 12.42 -6.33
N GLY A 484 35.41 12.79 -7.60
CA GLY A 484 36.35 12.19 -8.54
C GLY A 484 37.80 12.40 -8.15
N ALA A 485 38.16 13.59 -7.65
CA ALA A 485 39.49 13.87 -7.12
C ALA A 485 39.80 13.01 -5.89
N VAL A 486 38.84 12.83 -4.98
CA VAL A 486 38.98 11.93 -3.82
C VAL A 486 39.18 10.49 -4.27
N LEU A 487 38.42 10.02 -5.28
CA LEU A 487 38.60 8.68 -5.83
C LEU A 487 40.01 8.51 -6.43
N ALA A 488 40.50 9.49 -7.19
CA ALA A 488 41.82 9.45 -7.81
C ALA A 488 42.98 9.44 -6.81
N VAL A 489 42.79 9.94 -5.59
CA VAL A 489 43.79 9.89 -4.50
C VAL A 489 43.79 8.53 -3.79
N ILE A 490 42.66 7.82 -3.79
CA ILE A 490 42.47 6.56 -3.05
C ILE A 490 42.65 5.32 -3.93
N ALA A 491 42.41 5.45 -5.24
CA ALA A 491 42.64 4.41 -6.26
C ALA A 491 44.12 4.29 -6.61
#